data_AF-A0A7W0FQP3-F1
#
_entry.id   AF-A0A7W0FQP3-F1
#
_cell.length_a   1.000
_cell.length_b   1.000
_cell.length_c   1.000
_cell.angle_alpha   90.00
_cell.angle_beta   90.00
_cell.angle_gamma   90.00
#
_symmetry.space_group_name_H-M   'P 1'
#
loop_
_entity.id
_entity.type
_entity.pdbx_description
1 polymer ?
#
loop_
_entity_poly.entity_id
_entity_poly.type
_entity_poly.pdbx_seq_one_letter_code
_entity_poly.pdbx_strand_id
1 'polypeptide(L)'
;MPPASFTPLTQRSPDDPTPDALYDAFESWTTEQGLTLYPAQTEALIEIVDGANVILATPTGSGKSLVAVGAHFAAMARGRRSYYTAPIKALVSEKFFALCDAFGPDNVGMLTGDAAVNPKAPIITATAEVLANHALREGKHADVGLVVMDEFHYYAEPDRGWAWQV
;
A
#
# COMPACT_ATOMS: atom_id res chain seq x y z
N MET A 1 0.64 16.22 26.70
CA MET A 1 0.46 14.77 26.80
C MET A 1 1.16 14.18 25.59
N PRO A 2 2.15 13.28 25.72
CA PRO A 2 2.62 12.56 24.54
C PRO A 2 1.42 11.81 23.94
N PRO A 3 1.29 11.71 22.61
CA PRO A 3 0.28 10.85 22.03
C PRO A 3 0.49 9.43 22.57
N ALA A 4 -0.61 8.70 22.80
CA ALA A 4 -0.54 7.29 23.17
C ALA A 4 0.44 6.59 22.22
N SER A 5 1.32 5.74 22.76
CA SER A 5 2.23 4.95 21.95
C SER A 5 1.40 4.02 21.05
N PHE A 6 1.17 4.45 19.80
CA PHE A 6 0.43 3.67 18.82
C PHE A 6 1.23 2.41 18.51
N THR A 7 0.56 1.26 18.58
CA THR A 7 1.15 -0.01 18.15
C THR A 7 1.20 -0.01 16.61
N PRO A 8 2.38 -0.10 15.99
CA PRO A 8 2.49 -0.22 14.54
C PRO A 8 1.73 -1.46 14.06
N LEU A 9 1.15 -1.39 12.87
CA LEU A 9 0.37 -2.47 12.29
C LEU A 9 1.20 -3.76 12.09
N THR A 10 2.53 -3.62 12.00
CA THR A 10 3.47 -4.74 11.94
C THR A 10 3.48 -5.63 13.18
N GLN A 11 3.11 -5.11 14.35
CA GLN A 11 3.00 -5.89 15.58
C GLN A 11 1.64 -6.58 15.74
N ARG A 12 0.73 -6.40 14.78
CA ARG A 12 -0.62 -7.00 14.77
C ARG A 12 -0.74 -8.15 13.78
N SER A 13 0.34 -8.52 13.10
CA SER A 13 0.31 -9.62 12.14
C SER A 13 0.02 -10.93 12.89
N PRO A 14 -1.01 -11.70 12.48
CA PRO A 14 -1.28 -13.00 13.08
C PRO A 14 -0.19 -14.01 12.71
N ASP A 15 0.01 -15.03 13.56
CA ASP A 15 0.94 -16.14 13.29
C ASP A 15 0.51 -16.96 12.06
N ASP A 16 -0.81 -17.11 11.87
CA ASP A 16 -1.43 -17.72 10.69
C ASP A 16 -2.27 -16.68 9.93
N PRO A 17 -1.83 -16.18 8.76
CA PRO A 17 -2.45 -15.08 8.05
C PRO A 17 -3.65 -15.52 7.18
N THR A 18 -4.65 -16.13 7.82
CA THR A 18 -5.94 -16.44 7.18
C THR A 18 -6.67 -15.15 6.80
N PRO A 19 -7.57 -15.17 5.79
CA PRO A 19 -8.34 -13.98 5.41
C PRO A 19 -9.06 -13.32 6.59
N ASP A 20 -9.78 -14.10 7.40
CA ASP A 20 -10.50 -13.62 8.59
C ASP A 20 -9.55 -13.01 9.62
N ALA A 21 -8.43 -13.68 9.94
CA ALA A 21 -7.48 -13.18 10.93
C ALA A 21 -6.83 -11.85 10.48
N LEU A 22 -6.56 -11.69 9.19
CA LEU A 22 -6.04 -10.44 8.63
C LEU A 22 -7.09 -9.32 8.66
N TYR A 23 -8.33 -9.62 8.28
CA TYR A 23 -9.41 -8.64 8.34
C TYR A 23 -9.65 -8.17 9.77
N ASP A 24 -9.81 -9.09 10.72
CA ASP A 24 -10.08 -8.79 12.13
C ASP A 24 -8.95 -7.98 12.77
N ALA A 25 -7.69 -8.36 12.51
CA ALA A 25 -6.53 -7.63 13.01
C ALA A 25 -6.49 -6.18 12.48
N PHE A 26 -6.79 -6.00 11.19
CA PHE A 26 -6.85 -4.69 10.57
C PHE A 26 -8.02 -3.85 11.10
N GLU A 27 -9.22 -4.42 11.16
CA GLU A 27 -10.42 -3.76 11.66
C GLU A 27 -10.25 -3.31 13.12
N SER A 28 -9.69 -4.17 13.98
CA SER A 28 -9.35 -3.84 15.36
C SER A 28 -8.37 -2.65 15.42
N TRP A 29 -7.32 -2.67 14.61
CA TRP A 29 -6.34 -1.57 14.55
C TRP A 29 -6.96 -0.25 14.09
N THR A 30 -7.89 -0.27 13.12
CA THR A 30 -8.61 0.94 12.70
C THR A 30 -9.56 1.46 13.78
N THR A 31 -10.24 0.57 14.50
CA THR A 31 -11.17 0.91 15.58
C THR A 31 -10.44 1.55 16.76
N GLU A 32 -9.25 1.05 17.12
CA GLU A 32 -8.41 1.65 18.17
C GLU A 32 -7.97 3.09 17.86
N GLN A 33 -7.92 3.46 16.58
CA GLN A 33 -7.65 4.83 16.13
C GLN A 33 -8.91 5.71 16.10
N GLY A 34 -10.07 5.19 16.52
CA GLY A 34 -11.34 5.89 16.46
C GLY A 34 -11.92 5.98 15.04
N LEU A 35 -11.48 5.11 14.14
CA LEU A 35 -12.00 5.03 12.77
C LEU A 35 -12.99 3.88 12.67
N THR A 36 -13.98 4.03 11.80
CA THR A 36 -14.89 2.95 11.40
C THR A 36 -14.83 2.82 9.89
N LEU A 37 -14.61 1.60 9.40
CA LEU A 37 -14.55 1.33 7.97
C LEU A 37 -15.90 1.64 7.31
N TYR A 38 -15.85 2.26 6.15
CA TYR A 38 -17.05 2.40 5.31
C TYR A 38 -17.38 1.05 4.65
N PRO A 39 -18.66 0.81 4.30
CA PRO A 39 -19.07 -0.47 3.68
C PRO A 39 -18.22 -0.85 2.46
N ALA A 40 -17.92 0.09 1.57
CA ALA A 40 -17.08 -0.14 0.39
C ALA A 40 -15.60 -0.44 0.74
N GLN A 41 -15.09 0.05 1.88
CA GLN A 41 -13.75 -0.27 2.35
C GLN A 41 -13.71 -1.68 2.94
N THR A 42 -14.71 -2.05 3.73
CA THR A 42 -14.89 -3.40 4.27
C THR A 42 -14.96 -4.42 3.14
N GLU A 43 -15.83 -4.20 2.15
CA GLU A 43 -15.96 -5.09 0.98
C GLU A 43 -14.64 -5.23 0.23
N ALA A 44 -13.97 -4.12 -0.08
CA ALA A 44 -12.67 -4.16 -0.76
C ALA A 44 -11.61 -4.90 0.07
N LEU A 45 -11.57 -4.71 1.38
CA LEU A 45 -10.60 -5.37 2.26
C LEU A 45 -10.84 -6.87 2.35
N ILE A 46 -12.10 -7.31 2.46
CA ILE A 46 -12.47 -8.74 2.45
C ILE A 46 -11.93 -9.40 1.17
N GLU A 47 -12.18 -8.81 0.01
CA GLU A 47 -11.70 -9.32 -1.28
C GLU A 47 -10.16 -9.34 -1.36
N ILE A 48 -9.50 -8.29 -0.88
CA ILE A 48 -8.03 -8.20 -0.87
C ILE A 48 -7.42 -9.26 0.07
N VAL A 49 -7.99 -9.48 1.26
CA VAL A 49 -7.52 -10.53 2.16
C VAL A 49 -7.86 -11.91 1.63
N ASP A 50 -8.85 -12.10 0.78
CA ASP A 50 -9.04 -13.38 0.08
C ASP A 50 -8.09 -13.57 -1.11
N GLY A 51 -7.36 -12.52 -1.49
CA GLY A 51 -6.35 -12.53 -2.55
C GLY A 51 -6.86 -12.10 -3.92
N ALA A 52 -8.06 -11.53 -3.99
CA ALA A 52 -8.61 -10.96 -5.21
C ALA A 52 -7.96 -9.61 -5.57
N ASN A 53 -8.08 -9.21 -6.84
CA ASN A 53 -7.67 -7.89 -7.32
C ASN A 53 -8.91 -6.97 -7.35
N VAL A 54 -8.76 -5.74 -6.86
CA VAL A 54 -9.88 -4.80 -6.71
C VAL A 54 -9.63 -3.51 -7.49
N ILE A 55 -10.67 -3.02 -8.18
CA ILE A 55 -10.72 -1.65 -8.72
C ILE A 55 -11.61 -0.82 -7.79
N LEU A 56 -11.01 0.10 -7.03
CA LEU A 56 -11.74 0.91 -6.05
C LEU A 56 -12.08 2.29 -6.62
N ALA A 57 -13.26 2.41 -7.23
CA ALA A 57 -13.77 3.67 -7.77
C ALA A 57 -14.65 4.41 -6.76
N THR A 58 -14.03 5.11 -5.81
CA THR A 58 -14.74 5.95 -4.83
C THR A 58 -14.32 7.42 -4.94
N PRO A 59 -15.20 8.40 -4.60
CA PRO A 59 -14.86 9.82 -4.64
C PRO A 59 -13.62 10.18 -3.81
N THR A 60 -12.95 11.27 -4.11
CA THR A 60 -11.84 11.78 -3.27
C THR A 60 -12.35 12.07 -1.85
N GLY A 61 -11.52 11.77 -0.84
CA GLY A 61 -11.91 11.93 0.58
C GLY A 61 -12.70 10.77 1.18
N SER A 62 -13.02 9.72 0.41
CA SER A 62 -13.75 8.53 0.90
C SER A 62 -12.87 7.44 1.57
N GLY A 63 -11.59 7.74 1.84
CA GLY A 63 -10.70 6.84 2.57
C GLY A 63 -10.08 5.69 1.76
N LYS A 64 -9.87 5.84 0.45
CA LYS A 64 -9.10 4.90 -0.41
C LYS A 64 -7.75 4.52 0.21
N SER A 65 -7.08 5.48 0.84
CA SER A 65 -5.81 5.28 1.53
C SER A 65 -5.88 4.17 2.58
N LEU A 66 -7.02 4.01 3.27
CA LEU A 66 -7.14 2.99 4.33
C LEU A 66 -7.20 1.58 3.74
N VAL A 67 -7.85 1.41 2.58
CA VAL A 67 -7.83 0.15 1.82
C VAL A 67 -6.40 -0.17 1.36
N ALA A 68 -5.65 0.84 0.89
CA ALA A 68 -4.24 0.65 0.53
C ALA A 68 -3.38 0.20 1.72
N VAL A 69 -3.57 0.78 2.92
CA VAL A 69 -2.88 0.33 4.14
C VAL A 69 -3.22 -1.13 4.45
N GLY A 70 -4.49 -1.53 4.40
CA GLY A 70 -4.87 -2.92 4.63
C GLY A 70 -4.29 -3.89 3.59
N ALA A 71 -4.17 -3.47 2.32
CA ALA A 71 -3.51 -4.25 1.27
C ALA A 71 -2.02 -4.48 1.56
N HIS A 72 -1.30 -3.44 1.99
CA HIS A 72 0.10 -3.56 2.40
C HIS A 72 0.26 -4.48 3.63
N PHE A 73 -0.65 -4.39 4.59
CA PHE A 73 -0.66 -5.27 5.76
C PHE A 73 -0.85 -6.74 5.37
N ALA A 74 -1.86 -7.04 4.56
CA ALA A 74 -2.11 -8.40 4.08
C ALA A 74 -0.93 -8.96 3.29
N ALA A 75 -0.28 -8.14 2.43
CA ALA A 75 0.91 -8.56 1.70
C ALA A 75 2.08 -8.86 2.65
N MET A 76 2.37 -7.95 3.59
CA MET A 76 3.46 -8.10 4.55
C MET A 76 3.26 -9.31 5.46
N ALA A 77 2.05 -9.54 5.97
CA ALA A 77 1.72 -10.70 6.80
C ALA A 77 1.96 -12.04 6.08
N ARG A 78 1.90 -12.02 4.74
CA ARG A 78 2.20 -13.16 3.86
C ARG A 78 3.65 -13.23 3.41
N GLY A 79 4.53 -12.38 3.97
CA GLY A 79 5.93 -12.28 3.57
C GLY A 79 6.12 -11.78 2.13
N ARG A 80 5.13 -11.08 1.56
CA ARG A 80 5.19 -10.56 0.19
C ARG A 80 5.57 -9.09 0.22
N ARG A 81 6.50 -8.71 -0.66
CA ARG A 81 6.86 -7.32 -0.87
C ARG A 81 5.75 -6.58 -1.61
N SER A 82 5.44 -5.36 -1.19
CA SER A 82 4.37 -4.56 -1.77
C SER A 82 4.82 -3.16 -2.18
N TYR A 83 4.16 -2.62 -3.20
CA TYR A 83 4.46 -1.31 -3.77
C TYR A 83 3.23 -0.42 -3.72
N TYR A 84 3.40 0.82 -3.27
CA TYR A 84 2.47 1.91 -3.52
C TYR A 84 3.03 2.73 -4.67
N THR A 85 2.24 2.94 -5.72
CA THR A 85 2.65 3.80 -6.83
C THR A 85 1.69 4.95 -7.05
N ALA A 86 2.27 6.12 -7.34
CA ALA A 86 1.56 7.36 -7.63
C ALA A 86 2.23 8.10 -8.79
N PRO A 87 1.50 8.97 -9.51
CA PRO A 87 2.06 9.65 -10.66
C PRO A 87 3.10 10.69 -10.25
N ILE A 88 3.01 11.41 -9.14
CA ILE A 88 3.96 12.49 -8.84
C ILE A 88 4.74 12.26 -7.56
N LYS A 89 5.99 12.74 -7.52
CA LYS A 89 6.90 12.59 -6.37
C LYS A 89 6.27 13.09 -5.07
N ALA A 90 5.53 14.20 -5.13
CA ALA A 90 4.86 14.76 -3.96
C ALA A 90 3.88 13.77 -3.31
N LEU A 91 3.08 13.06 -4.12
CA LEU A 91 2.16 12.02 -3.64
C LEU A 91 2.93 10.80 -3.11
N VAL A 92 4.02 10.40 -3.78
CA VAL A 92 4.88 9.31 -3.30
C VAL A 92 5.46 9.63 -1.92
N SER A 93 5.92 10.87 -1.71
CA SER A 93 6.45 11.32 -0.42
C SER A 93 5.36 11.44 0.65
N GLU A 94 4.18 11.96 0.32
CA GLU A 94 3.03 11.97 1.24
C GLU A 94 2.70 10.55 1.74
N LYS A 95 2.61 9.59 0.81
CA LYS A 95 2.30 8.19 1.14
C LYS A 95 3.44 7.49 1.86
N PHE A 96 4.69 7.84 1.57
CA PHE A 96 5.84 7.34 2.32
C PHE A 96 5.70 7.65 3.81
N PHE A 97 5.41 8.91 4.18
CA PHE A 97 5.25 9.29 5.58
C PHE A 97 4.02 8.62 6.22
N ALA A 98 2.88 8.60 5.53
CA ALA A 98 1.68 7.94 6.05
C ALA A 98 1.89 6.44 6.30
N LEU A 99 2.63 5.75 5.43
CA LEU A 99 2.97 4.35 5.62
C LEU A 99 4.03 4.16 6.72
N CYS A 100 4.99 5.08 6.88
CA CYS A 100 5.93 5.04 8.01
C CYS A 100 5.19 5.16 9.34
N ASP A 101 4.15 6.00 9.42
CA ASP A 101 3.34 6.13 10.63
C ASP A 101 2.56 4.84 10.94
N ALA A 102 2.05 4.16 9.91
CA ALA A 102 1.29 2.92 10.08
C ALA A 102 2.17 1.68 10.36
N PHE A 103 3.32 1.54 9.68
CA PHE A 103 4.15 0.33 9.68
C PHE A 103 5.50 0.48 10.39
N GLY A 104 5.87 1.70 10.77
CA GLY A 104 7.20 2.04 11.25
C GLY A 104 8.19 2.28 10.10
N PRO A 105 9.15 3.21 10.27
CA PRO A 105 10.05 3.66 9.19
C PRO A 105 11.00 2.56 8.69
N ASP A 106 11.34 1.59 9.53
CA ASP A 106 12.23 0.47 9.13
C ASP A 106 11.57 -0.45 8.09
N ASN A 107 10.24 -0.44 8.00
CA ASN A 107 9.46 -1.31 7.12
C ASN A 107 9.04 -0.65 5.80
N VAL A 108 9.37 0.63 5.62
CA VAL A 108 8.93 1.42 4.47
C VAL A 108 10.12 2.05 3.77
N GLY A 109 10.15 1.95 2.45
CA GLY A 109 11.12 2.60 1.59
C GLY A 109 10.44 3.49 0.55
N MET A 110 11.23 4.34 -0.08
CA MET A 110 10.79 5.23 -1.15
C MET A 110 11.79 5.18 -2.29
N LEU A 111 11.30 5.00 -3.51
CA LEU A 111 12.09 5.03 -4.75
C LEU A 111 11.53 6.06 -5.72
N THR A 112 12.28 7.13 -5.95
CA THR A 112 12.01 8.10 -7.02
C THR A 112 13.14 8.06 -8.04
N GLY A 113 12.98 8.72 -9.19
CA GLY A 113 14.02 8.75 -10.23
C GLY A 113 15.36 9.38 -9.78
N ASP A 114 15.35 10.13 -8.68
CA ASP A 114 16.49 10.89 -8.15
C ASP A 114 16.90 10.51 -6.71
N ALA A 115 16.08 9.74 -5.99
CA ALA A 115 16.35 9.40 -4.61
C ALA A 115 15.88 7.98 -4.26
N ALA A 116 16.59 7.35 -3.34
CA ALA A 116 16.21 6.07 -2.76
C ALA A 116 16.37 6.12 -1.24
N VAL A 117 15.34 5.71 -0.53
CA VAL A 117 15.31 5.56 0.93
C VAL A 117 14.88 4.13 1.25
N ASN A 118 15.62 3.44 2.11
CA ASN A 118 15.34 2.05 2.51
C ASN A 118 14.89 1.14 1.33
N PRO A 119 15.69 1.01 0.26
CA PRO A 119 15.28 0.38 -1.01
C PRO A 119 15.05 -1.13 -0.91
N LYS A 120 15.26 -1.73 0.28
CA LYS A 120 15.05 -3.16 0.57
C LYS A 120 13.87 -3.39 1.51
N ALA A 121 13.13 -2.33 1.86
CA ALA A 121 11.97 -2.43 2.71
C ALA A 121 10.89 -3.35 2.10
N PRO A 122 10.11 -4.05 2.95
CA PRO A 122 8.98 -4.87 2.52
C PRO A 122 7.83 -4.05 1.90
N ILE A 123 7.72 -2.76 2.22
CA ILE A 123 6.79 -1.83 1.58
C ILE A 123 7.59 -0.74 0.88
N ILE A 124 7.31 -0.49 -0.39
CA ILE A 124 8.00 0.54 -1.17
C ILE A 124 6.97 1.53 -1.75
N THR A 125 7.18 2.81 -1.53
CA THR A 125 6.50 3.85 -2.33
C THR A 125 7.38 4.20 -3.53
N ALA A 126 6.79 4.32 -4.71
CA ALA A 126 7.53 4.67 -5.92
C ALA A 126 6.70 5.52 -6.88
N THR A 127 7.36 6.24 -7.78
CA THR A 127 6.65 6.78 -8.94
C THR A 127 6.31 5.65 -9.92
N ALA A 128 5.24 5.80 -10.69
CA ALA A 128 4.82 4.80 -11.68
C ALA A 128 5.96 4.40 -12.61
N GLU A 129 6.73 5.36 -13.13
CA GLU A 129 7.86 5.10 -14.02
C GLU A 129 8.98 4.29 -13.35
N VAL A 130 9.23 4.50 -12.05
CA VAL A 130 10.28 3.76 -11.33
C VAL A 130 9.88 2.30 -11.15
N LEU A 131 8.61 2.05 -10.79
CA LEU A 131 8.08 0.70 -10.69
C LEU A 131 8.03 0.00 -12.06
N ALA A 132 7.54 0.68 -13.10
CA ALA A 132 7.48 0.14 -14.46
C ALA A 132 8.89 -0.22 -14.98
N ASN A 133 9.88 0.65 -14.79
CA ASN A 133 11.26 0.36 -15.16
C ASN A 133 11.86 -0.81 -14.35
N HIS A 134 11.50 -0.95 -13.07
CA HIS A 134 11.90 -2.10 -12.27
C HIS A 134 11.30 -3.39 -12.81
N ALA A 135 10.00 -3.40 -13.11
CA ALA A 135 9.29 -4.55 -13.67
C ALA A 135 9.87 -4.96 -15.04
N LEU A 136 10.15 -4.00 -15.93
CA LEU A 136 10.77 -4.27 -17.23
C LEU A 136 12.18 -4.85 -17.11
N ARG A 137 12.97 -4.34 -16.16
CA ARG A 137 14.36 -4.76 -15.99
C ARG A 137 14.47 -6.16 -15.39
N GLU A 138 13.70 -6.44 -14.33
CA GLU A 138 13.78 -7.73 -13.63
C GLU A 138 12.86 -8.79 -14.24
N GLY A 139 11.83 -8.38 -14.97
CA GLY A 139 10.82 -9.26 -15.57
C GLY A 139 10.17 -10.17 -14.53
N LYS A 140 10.10 -11.47 -14.84
CA LYS A 140 9.55 -12.50 -13.93
C LYS A 140 10.29 -12.64 -12.59
N HIS A 141 11.47 -12.03 -12.45
CA HIS A 141 12.27 -12.05 -11.23
C HIS A 141 12.05 -10.82 -10.34
N ALA A 142 11.18 -9.88 -10.75
CA ALA A 142 10.80 -8.74 -9.94
C ALA A 142 10.15 -9.22 -8.63
N ASP A 143 10.68 -8.75 -7.49
CA ASP A 143 10.13 -9.03 -6.17
C ASP A 143 8.95 -8.08 -5.87
N VAL A 144 7.83 -8.32 -6.57
CA VAL A 144 6.61 -7.51 -6.52
C VAL A 144 5.43 -8.43 -6.25
N GLY A 145 5.01 -8.51 -4.99
CA GLY A 145 3.90 -9.35 -4.56
C GLY A 145 2.53 -8.67 -4.62
N LEU A 146 2.46 -7.36 -4.38
CA LEU A 146 1.23 -6.57 -4.46
C LEU A 146 1.56 -5.15 -4.90
N VAL A 147 0.71 -4.55 -5.72
CA VAL A 147 0.82 -3.14 -6.13
C VAL A 147 -0.49 -2.43 -5.85
N VAL A 148 -0.43 -1.36 -5.06
CA VAL A 148 -1.48 -0.34 -4.99
C VAL A 148 -1.14 0.72 -6.02
N MET A 149 -2.00 0.86 -7.03
CA MET A 149 -1.83 1.89 -8.06
C MET A 149 -2.85 3.02 -7.85
N ASP A 150 -2.37 4.20 -7.47
CA ASP A 150 -3.20 5.35 -7.15
C ASP A 150 -3.25 6.37 -8.29
N GLU A 151 -4.38 7.07 -8.44
CA GLU A 151 -4.66 8.01 -9.53
C GLU A 151 -4.77 7.36 -10.93
N PHE A 152 -5.61 6.32 -11.05
CA PHE A 152 -5.87 5.59 -12.30
C PHE A 152 -6.23 6.48 -13.50
N HIS A 153 -6.76 7.69 -13.29
CA HIS A 153 -7.07 8.61 -14.37
C HIS A 153 -5.83 9.05 -15.19
N TYR A 154 -4.62 8.83 -14.69
CA TYR A 154 -3.37 9.00 -15.46
C TYR A 154 -3.11 7.89 -16.50
N TYR A 155 -3.87 6.80 -16.50
CA TYR A 155 -3.71 5.69 -17.44
C TYR A 155 -3.76 6.14 -18.92
N ALA A 156 -4.62 7.11 -19.23
CA ALA A 156 -4.82 7.64 -20.58
C ALA A 156 -3.95 8.88 -20.89
N GLU A 157 -3.05 9.27 -19.99
CA GLU A 157 -2.19 10.43 -20.17
C GLU A 157 -1.10 10.12 -21.24
N PRO A 158 -0.96 10.92 -22.31
CA PRO A 158 -0.09 10.57 -23.45
C PRO A 158 1.39 10.36 -23.10
N ASP A 159 1.93 11.17 -22.18
CA ASP A 159 3.36 11.18 -21.87
C ASP A 159 3.71 10.22 -20.72
N ARG A 160 2.75 9.93 -19.84
CA ARG A 160 2.97 9.25 -18.56
C ARG A 160 2.17 7.95 -18.39
N GLY A 161 1.10 7.79 -19.15
CA GLY A 161 0.21 6.62 -19.07
C GLY A 161 0.90 5.30 -19.40
N TRP A 162 2.01 5.32 -20.15
CA TRP A 162 2.79 4.12 -20.49
C TRP A 162 3.22 3.35 -19.23
N ALA A 163 3.56 4.04 -18.14
CA ALA A 163 4.04 3.42 -16.91
C ALA A 163 2.96 2.61 -16.18
N TRP A 164 1.69 2.82 -16.51
CA TRP A 164 0.58 2.01 -16.00
C TRP A 164 0.28 0.78 -16.85
N GLN A 165 0.70 0.77 -18.12
CA GLN A 165 0.37 -0.27 -19.10
C GLN A 165 1.38 -1.42 -19.11
N VAL A 166 2.49 -1.25 -18.40
CA VAL A 166 3.66 -2.13 -18.34
C VAL A 166 3.58 -3.08 -17.16
#